data_AF-A0A094GM28-F1
#
_entry.id   AF-A0A094GM28-F1
#
_cell.length_a   1.000
_cell.length_b   1.000
_cell.length_c   1.000
_cell.angle_alpha   90.00
_cell.angle_beta   90.00
_cell.angle_gamma   90.00
#
_symmetry.space_group_name_H-M   'P 1'
#
loop_
_entity.id
_entity.type
_entity.pdbx_description
1 polymer ?
#
loop_
_entity_poly.entity_id
_entity_poly.type
_entity_poly.pdbx_seq_one_letter_code
_entity_poly.pdbx_strand_id
1 'polypeptide(L)'
;MLGFGTRQALLINGLSGALSIVECTMALYFLERLGRIKLMVFSAAGMGLALVVNAVLSQYFVNTDGAQNPNSTALRAMVAMNFVFNPFFFTFTGVISWVYPAEIFPVEIRARGNSITTLTNWTMGLIIGQVSPIALQAVGFRYFYASFVFNMVAAICYAVFYPETKGKTLEQMDTLFGDQVVPHALQDPVGAAAAMDGFEKHPDSQIENL
;
A
#
# COMPACT_ATOMS: atom_id res chain seq x y z
N MET A 1 20.77 10.71 -10.84
CA MET A 1 20.37 9.56 -10.00
C MET A 1 21.56 8.60 -9.91
N LEU A 2 22.19 8.49 -8.74
CA LEU A 2 23.19 7.48 -8.33
C LEU A 2 24.46 7.22 -9.18
N GLY A 3 24.73 7.94 -10.27
CA GLY A 3 26.02 7.79 -10.99
C GLY A 3 26.22 6.47 -11.74
N PHE A 4 25.17 5.65 -11.89
CA PHE A 4 25.18 4.46 -12.75
C PHE A 4 24.94 4.84 -14.21
N GLY A 5 25.56 4.11 -15.14
CA GLY A 5 25.32 4.29 -16.58
C GLY A 5 23.88 3.91 -16.97
N THR A 6 23.32 4.56 -18.00
CA THR A 6 21.93 4.39 -18.47
C THR A 6 21.52 2.93 -18.61
N ARG A 7 22.39 2.07 -19.17
CA ARG A 7 22.13 0.63 -19.33
C ARG A 7 21.94 -0.10 -18.00
N GLN A 8 22.73 0.22 -16.98
CA GLN A 8 22.63 -0.42 -15.66
C GLN A 8 21.37 0.02 -14.92
N ALA A 9 21.04 1.32 -14.99
CA ALA A 9 19.80 1.84 -14.42
C ALA A 9 18.56 1.17 -15.04
N LEU A 10 18.56 0.98 -16.37
CA LEU A 10 17.48 0.29 -17.07
C LEU A 10 17.36 -1.18 -16.66
N LEU A 11 18.48 -1.89 -16.49
CA LEU A 11 18.48 -3.30 -16.04
C LEU A 11 17.94 -3.45 -14.61
N ILE A 12 18.35 -2.56 -13.69
CA ILE A 12 17.86 -2.57 -12.30
C ILE A 12 16.34 -2.32 -12.27
N ASN A 13 15.85 -1.34 -13.03
CA ASN A 13 14.43 -1.05 -13.12
C ASN A 13 13.65 -2.22 -13.74
N GLY A 14 14.17 -2.82 -14.82
CA GLY A 14 13.55 -3.98 -15.47
C GLY A 14 13.45 -5.20 -14.54
N LEU A 15 14.51 -5.49 -13.79
CA LEU A 15 14.50 -6.58 -12.81
C LEU A 15 13.52 -6.30 -11.67
N SER A 16 13.50 -5.07 -11.14
CA SER A 16 12.58 -4.68 -10.08
C SER A 16 11.12 -4.82 -10.52
N GLY A 17 10.82 -4.46 -11.78
CA GLY A 17 9.49 -4.65 -12.37
C GLY A 17 9.10 -6.11 -12.61
N ALA A 18 10.07 -6.98 -12.95
CA ALA A 18 9.80 -8.41 -13.06
C ALA A 18 9.51 -9.02 -11.66
N LEU A 19 10.28 -8.64 -10.65
CA LEU A 19 10.09 -9.07 -9.27
C LEU A 19 8.75 -8.56 -8.69
N SER A 20 8.32 -7.36 -9.06
CA SER A 20 7.05 -6.82 -8.55
C SER A 20 5.84 -7.66 -8.93
N ILE A 21 5.88 -8.40 -10.06
CA ILE A 21 4.77 -9.31 -10.44
C ILE A 21 4.66 -10.47 -9.44
N VAL A 22 5.80 -11.03 -9.03
CA VAL A 22 5.85 -12.12 -8.03
C VAL A 22 5.43 -11.58 -6.67
N GLU A 23 5.92 -10.41 -6.29
CA GLU A 23 5.58 -9.71 -5.05
C GLU A 23 4.07 -9.39 -4.96
N CYS A 24 3.44 -8.95 -6.05
CA CYS A 24 1.99 -8.73 -6.12
C CYS A 24 1.19 -10.04 -6.04
N THR A 25 1.69 -11.14 -6.61
CA THR A 25 1.02 -12.44 -6.47
C THR A 25 1.05 -12.91 -5.01
N MET A 26 2.19 -12.76 -4.34
CA MET A 26 2.30 -13.04 -2.90
C MET A 26 1.39 -12.12 -2.07
N ALA A 27 1.24 -10.85 -2.46
CA ALA A 27 0.37 -9.88 -1.82
C ALA A 27 -1.05 -10.42 -1.64
N LEU A 28 -1.64 -10.86 -2.76
CA LEU A 28 -3.02 -11.32 -2.82
C LEU A 28 -3.23 -12.52 -1.90
N TYR A 29 -2.26 -13.45 -1.87
CA TYR A 29 -2.31 -14.60 -0.99
C TYR A 29 -2.28 -14.24 0.50
N PHE A 30 -1.40 -13.31 0.90
CA PHE A 30 -1.28 -12.89 2.30
C PHE A 30 -2.42 -11.97 2.74
N LEU A 31 -2.97 -11.16 1.83
CA LEU A 31 -4.07 -10.22 2.07
C LEU A 31 -5.31 -10.93 2.62
N GLU A 32 -5.66 -12.08 2.06
CA GLU A 32 -6.81 -12.87 2.52
C GLU A 32 -6.59 -13.46 3.92
N ARG A 33 -5.34 -13.77 4.29
CA ARG A 33 -5.01 -14.47 5.55
C ARG A 33 -4.74 -13.57 6.73
N LEU A 34 -4.01 -12.45 6.56
CA LEU A 34 -3.48 -11.66 7.68
C LEU A 34 -4.30 -10.40 8.01
N GLY A 35 -5.20 -9.99 7.13
CA GLY A 35 -5.99 -8.76 7.29
C GLY A 35 -5.29 -7.54 6.70
N ARG A 36 -6.07 -6.54 6.30
CA ARG A 36 -5.59 -5.41 5.49
C ARG A 36 -4.75 -4.45 6.33
N ILE A 37 -5.19 -4.13 7.55
CA ILE A 37 -4.55 -3.08 8.36
C ILE A 37 -3.21 -3.53 8.91
N LYS A 38 -3.15 -4.76 9.43
CA LYS A 38 -1.91 -5.34 9.96
C LYS A 38 -0.82 -5.39 8.90
N LEU A 39 -1.19 -5.73 7.66
CA LEU A 39 -0.28 -5.75 6.52
C LEU A 39 0.19 -4.35 6.12
N MET A 40 -0.71 -3.35 6.08
CA MET A 40 -0.34 -1.96 5.79
C MET A 40 0.60 -1.34 6.84
N VAL A 41 0.40 -1.65 8.11
CA VAL A 41 1.29 -1.20 9.19
C VAL A 41 2.65 -1.91 9.08
N PHE A 42 2.66 -3.21 8.81
CA PHE A 42 3.89 -3.99 8.63
C PHE A 42 4.71 -3.50 7.44
N SER A 43 4.08 -3.22 6.30
CA SER A 43 4.79 -2.66 5.15
C SER A 43 5.29 -1.25 5.42
N ALA A 44 4.49 -0.37 6.01
CA ALA A 44 4.93 0.98 6.34
C ALA A 44 6.15 0.97 7.26
N ALA A 45 6.18 0.06 8.25
CA ALA A 45 7.35 -0.19 9.10
C ALA A 45 8.56 -0.69 8.30
N GLY A 46 8.39 -1.70 7.44
CA GLY A 46 9.46 -2.28 6.63
C GLY A 46 10.05 -1.29 5.62
N MET A 47 9.20 -0.53 4.94
CA MET A 47 9.59 0.56 4.04
C MET A 47 10.36 1.64 4.78
N GLY A 48 9.88 2.05 5.95
CA GLY A 48 10.56 3.02 6.80
C GLY A 48 11.96 2.54 7.19
N LEU A 49 12.10 1.30 7.66
CA LEU A 49 13.39 0.75 8.07
C LEU A 49 14.39 0.72 6.91
N ALA A 50 13.96 0.28 5.72
CA ALA A 50 14.80 0.28 4.52
C ALA A 50 15.27 1.70 4.12
N LEU A 51 14.40 2.70 4.27
CA LEU A 51 14.74 4.11 4.01
C LEU A 51 15.72 4.68 5.05
N VAL A 52 15.59 4.31 6.33
CA VAL A 52 16.54 4.71 7.38
C VAL A 52 17.92 4.12 7.12
N VAL A 53 18.00 2.85 6.72
CA VAL A 53 19.28 2.23 6.38
C VAL A 53 19.93 2.94 5.18
N ASN A 54 19.13 3.30 4.16
CA ASN A 54 19.61 4.12 3.05
C ASN A 54 20.08 5.52 3.49
N ALA A 55 19.37 6.17 4.41
CA ALA A 55 19.73 7.48 4.94
C ALA A 55 21.08 7.45 5.67
N VAL A 56 21.27 6.46 6.53
CA VAL A 56 22.52 6.22 7.28
C VAL A 56 23.67 5.93 6.31
N LEU A 57 23.46 5.04 5.35
CA LEU A 57 24.46 4.69 4.35
C LEU A 57 24.84 5.92 3.48
N SER A 58 23.85 6.74 3.10
CA SER A 58 24.12 7.99 2.39
C SER A 58 24.88 9.00 3.26
N GLN A 59 24.58 9.10 4.55
CA GLN A 59 25.26 9.99 5.48
C GLN A 59 26.76 9.66 5.61
N TYR A 60 27.11 8.39 5.83
CA TYR A 60 28.49 7.97 6.09
C TYR A 60 29.35 7.78 4.83
N PHE A 61 28.76 7.57 3.66
CA PHE A 61 29.52 7.26 2.44
C PHE A 61 29.42 8.31 1.35
N VAL A 62 28.47 9.26 1.42
CA VAL A 62 28.33 10.36 0.44
C VAL A 62 28.82 11.69 0.99
N ASN A 63 28.79 11.93 2.32
CA ASN A 63 29.24 13.19 2.92
C ASN A 63 30.61 13.12 3.62
N THR A 64 31.22 11.94 3.75
CA THR A 64 32.46 11.81 4.56
C THR A 64 33.65 12.50 3.92
N ASP A 65 33.67 12.70 2.61
CA ASP A 65 34.73 13.48 1.98
C ASP A 65 34.14 14.25 0.82
N GLY A 66 34.51 15.52 0.65
CA GLY A 66 34.35 16.26 -0.61
C GLY A 66 35.15 15.65 -1.78
N ALA A 67 35.39 14.34 -1.75
CA ALA A 67 36.16 13.57 -2.68
C ALA A 67 35.25 12.93 -3.74
N GLN A 68 35.67 13.14 -4.97
CA GLN A 68 35.18 12.60 -6.23
C GLN A 68 35.32 11.07 -6.34
N ASN A 69 35.01 10.30 -5.29
CA ASN A 69 35.08 8.84 -5.27
C ASN A 69 33.87 8.26 -4.51
N PRO A 70 32.72 8.06 -5.18
CA PRO A 70 31.62 7.30 -4.62
C PRO A 70 32.14 5.91 -4.28
N ASN A 71 32.16 5.52 -3.00
CA ASN A 71 32.50 4.15 -2.63
C ASN A 71 31.51 3.22 -3.33
N SER A 72 31.98 2.48 -4.33
CA SER A 72 31.14 1.61 -5.17
C SER A 72 30.37 0.58 -4.34
N THR A 73 30.89 0.22 -3.17
CA THR A 73 30.25 -0.65 -2.18
C THR A 73 28.99 0.00 -1.58
N ALA A 74 29.04 1.29 -1.22
CA ALA A 74 27.90 2.00 -0.66
C ALA A 74 26.78 2.19 -1.70
N LEU A 75 27.16 2.46 -2.95
CA LEU A 75 26.23 2.52 -4.08
C LEU A 75 25.51 1.19 -4.31
N ARG A 76 26.24 0.07 -4.27
CA ARG A 76 25.66 -1.28 -4.41
C ARG A 76 24.75 -1.63 -3.22
N ALA A 77 25.12 -1.22 -2.01
CA ALA A 77 24.30 -1.43 -0.82
C ALA A 77 23.00 -0.59 -0.84
N MET A 78 23.03 0.65 -1.36
CA MET A 78 21.79 1.42 -1.58
C MET A 78 20.85 0.75 -2.59
N VAL A 79 21.41 0.22 -3.68
CA VAL A 79 20.62 -0.55 -4.67
C VAL A 79 20.03 -1.81 -4.03
N ALA A 80 20.81 -2.55 -3.24
CA ALA A 80 20.32 -3.73 -2.52
C ALA A 80 19.19 -3.40 -1.53
N MET A 81 19.29 -2.28 -0.81
CA MET A 81 18.20 -1.83 0.08
C MET A 81 16.95 -1.40 -0.69
N ASN A 82 17.08 -0.96 -1.94
CA ASN A 82 15.93 -0.71 -2.79
C ASN A 82 15.20 -2.01 -3.17
N PHE A 83 15.95 -3.10 -3.42
CA PHE A 83 15.36 -4.43 -3.58
C PHE A 83 14.70 -4.95 -2.30
N VAL A 84 15.19 -4.56 -1.11
CA VAL A 84 14.53 -4.89 0.17
C VAL A 84 13.27 -4.04 0.39
N PHE A 85 13.27 -2.79 -0.04
CA PHE A 85 12.08 -1.92 0.01
C PHE A 85 10.95 -2.44 -0.89
N ASN A 86 11.31 -2.99 -2.05
CA ASN A 86 10.40 -3.44 -3.10
C ASN A 86 9.25 -4.34 -2.62
N PRO A 87 9.49 -5.46 -1.92
CA PRO A 87 8.41 -6.33 -1.43
C PRO A 87 7.53 -5.63 -0.41
N PHE A 88 8.04 -4.79 0.48
CA PHE A 88 7.17 -4.08 1.43
C PHE A 88 6.23 -3.10 0.71
N PHE A 89 6.72 -2.43 -0.33
CA PHE A 89 5.92 -1.51 -1.13
C PHE A 89 4.91 -2.27 -2.01
N PHE A 90 5.35 -3.20 -2.85
CA PHE A 90 4.49 -3.88 -3.81
C PHE A 90 3.61 -4.96 -3.18
N THR A 91 4.07 -5.67 -2.14
CA THR A 91 3.33 -6.81 -1.57
C THR A 91 2.19 -6.40 -0.65
N PHE A 92 2.23 -5.25 0.03
CA PHE A 92 1.14 -4.91 0.96
C PHE A 92 0.56 -3.54 0.67
N THR A 93 1.33 -2.47 0.83
CA THR A 93 0.81 -1.12 0.63
C THR A 93 0.30 -0.90 -0.79
N GLY A 94 1.03 -1.38 -1.80
CA GLY A 94 0.71 -1.17 -3.21
C GLY A 94 -0.59 -1.85 -3.65
N VAL A 95 -0.83 -3.09 -3.24
CA VAL A 95 -2.10 -3.78 -3.59
C VAL A 95 -3.25 -3.27 -2.72
N ILE A 96 -3.03 -3.15 -1.41
CA ILE A 96 -4.08 -2.75 -0.48
C ILE A 96 -4.56 -1.32 -0.74
N SER A 97 -3.69 -0.40 -1.21
CA SER A 97 -4.11 0.98 -1.54
C SER A 97 -5.16 1.06 -2.66
N TRP A 98 -5.22 0.05 -3.54
CA TRP A 98 -6.23 -0.01 -4.61
C TRP A 98 -7.48 -0.80 -4.20
N VAL A 99 -7.30 -1.81 -3.35
CA VAL A 99 -8.40 -2.67 -2.88
C VAL A 99 -9.19 -1.98 -1.78
N TYR A 100 -8.51 -1.36 -0.82
CA TYR A 100 -9.13 -0.80 0.38
C TYR A 100 -10.22 0.24 0.06
N PRO A 101 -10.03 1.24 -0.82
CA PRO A 101 -11.08 2.19 -1.18
C PRO A 101 -12.36 1.51 -1.69
N ALA A 102 -12.21 0.44 -2.48
CA ALA A 102 -13.34 -0.31 -2.99
C ALA A 102 -14.10 -1.10 -1.90
N GLU A 103 -13.43 -1.44 -0.80
CA GLU A 103 -14.02 -2.12 0.36
C GLU A 103 -14.70 -1.17 1.36
N ILE A 104 -14.26 0.11 1.44
CA ILE A 104 -14.85 1.09 2.38
C ILE A 104 -16.06 1.81 1.78
N PHE A 105 -16.07 2.08 0.48
CA PHE A 105 -17.14 2.89 -0.11
C PHE A 105 -18.43 2.07 -0.34
N PRO A 106 -19.59 2.61 0.06
CA PRO A 106 -20.91 2.07 -0.29
C PRO A 106 -21.06 1.93 -1.79
N VAL A 107 -21.84 0.95 -2.25
CA VAL A 107 -21.98 0.61 -3.68
C VAL A 107 -22.38 1.84 -4.51
N GLU A 108 -23.25 2.68 -3.96
CA GLU A 108 -23.87 3.85 -4.60
C GLU A 108 -22.84 4.94 -4.93
N ILE A 109 -21.87 5.14 -4.04
CA ILE A 109 -20.85 6.19 -4.18
C ILE A 109 -19.46 5.64 -4.52
N ARG A 110 -19.28 4.32 -4.56
CA ARG A 110 -18.00 3.65 -4.80
C ARG A 110 -17.28 4.15 -6.04
N ALA A 111 -17.99 4.29 -7.16
CA ALA A 111 -17.39 4.78 -8.40
C ALA A 111 -16.81 6.21 -8.25
N ARG A 112 -17.52 7.09 -7.55
CA ARG A 112 -17.08 8.47 -7.29
C ARG A 112 -15.93 8.50 -6.28
N GLY A 113 -16.04 7.73 -5.20
CA GLY A 113 -14.99 7.60 -4.17
C GLY A 113 -13.68 7.06 -4.74
N ASN A 114 -13.75 6.01 -5.56
CA ASN A 114 -12.59 5.44 -6.25
C ASN A 114 -11.97 6.42 -7.26
N SER A 115 -12.78 7.23 -7.95
CA SER A 115 -12.28 8.24 -8.88
C SER A 115 -11.49 9.33 -8.16
N ILE A 116 -12.00 9.83 -7.03
CA ILE A 116 -11.31 10.84 -6.20
C ILE A 116 -10.02 10.25 -5.61
N THR A 117 -10.06 9.00 -5.15
CA THR A 117 -8.89 8.30 -4.62
C THR A 117 -7.80 8.17 -5.68
N THR A 118 -8.19 7.76 -6.90
CA THR A 118 -7.28 7.62 -8.04
C THR A 118 -6.69 8.96 -8.44
N LEU A 119 -7.53 10.01 -8.54
CA LEU A 119 -7.07 11.37 -8.82
C LEU A 119 -6.03 11.83 -7.79
N THR A 120 -6.35 11.67 -6.50
CA THR A 120 -5.45 12.05 -5.39
C THR A 120 -4.13 11.31 -5.48
N ASN A 121 -4.14 10.01 -5.74
CA ASN A 121 -2.94 9.21 -5.93
C ASN A 121 -2.05 9.74 -7.06
N TRP A 122 -2.62 10.00 -8.25
CA TRP A 122 -1.86 10.51 -9.38
C TRP A 122 -1.35 11.93 -9.15
N THR A 123 -2.17 12.81 -8.55
CA THR A 123 -1.75 14.18 -8.20
C THR A 123 -0.59 14.17 -7.20
N MET A 124 -0.67 13.36 -6.14
CA MET A 124 0.43 13.24 -5.18
C MET A 124 1.68 12.63 -5.82
N GLY A 125 1.51 11.62 -6.69
CA GLY A 125 2.60 11.03 -7.47
C GLY A 125 3.33 12.07 -8.32
N LEU A 126 2.59 12.97 -8.99
CA LEU A 126 3.17 14.07 -9.77
C LEU A 126 3.92 15.07 -8.88
N ILE A 127 3.34 15.48 -7.76
CA ILE A 127 3.97 16.41 -6.82
C ILE A 127 5.27 15.82 -6.29
N ILE A 128 5.24 14.58 -5.78
CA ILE A 128 6.43 13.90 -5.27
C ILE A 128 7.46 13.71 -6.39
N GLY A 129 7.04 13.36 -7.60
CA GLY A 129 7.93 13.20 -8.75
C GLY A 129 8.71 14.48 -9.11
N GLN A 130 8.07 15.65 -9.00
CA GLN A 130 8.70 16.94 -9.27
C GLN A 130 9.51 17.48 -8.07
N VAL A 131 9.02 17.28 -6.85
CA VAL A 131 9.66 17.79 -5.62
C VAL A 131 10.86 16.94 -5.21
N SER A 132 10.80 15.61 -5.38
CA SER A 132 11.88 14.68 -5.00
C SER A 132 13.27 15.08 -5.52
N PRO A 133 13.47 15.39 -6.82
CA PRO A 133 14.80 15.77 -7.31
C PRO A 133 15.28 17.11 -6.74
N ILE A 134 14.38 18.07 -6.54
CA ILE A 134 14.69 19.39 -5.96
C ILE A 134 15.08 19.22 -4.48
N ALA A 135 14.29 18.46 -3.73
CA ALA A 135 14.55 18.16 -2.33
C ALA A 135 15.86 17.40 -2.15
N LEU A 136 16.14 16.39 -2.99
CA LEU A 136 17.37 15.63 -2.91
C LEU A 136 18.62 16.49 -3.22
N GLN A 137 18.50 17.49 -4.10
CA GLN A 137 19.58 18.46 -4.35
C GLN A 137 19.76 19.42 -3.17
N ALA A 138 18.67 19.89 -2.56
CA ALA A 138 18.73 20.89 -1.49
C ALA A 138 19.14 20.30 -0.12
N VAL A 139 18.63 19.12 0.23
CA VAL A 139 18.81 18.51 1.57
C VAL A 139 19.56 17.17 1.56
N GLY A 140 19.88 16.62 0.39
CA GLY A 140 20.66 15.39 0.26
C GLY A 140 20.05 14.22 1.01
N PHE A 141 20.89 13.52 1.79
CA PHE A 141 20.50 12.34 2.58
C PHE A 141 19.36 12.60 3.59
N ARG A 142 19.16 13.85 4.02
CA ARG A 142 18.09 14.23 4.98
C ARG A 142 16.70 14.00 4.39
N TYR A 143 16.59 13.97 3.07
CA TYR A 143 15.36 13.59 2.37
C TYR A 143 14.88 12.20 2.78
N PHE A 144 15.80 11.22 2.89
CA PHE A 144 15.45 9.84 3.27
C PHE A 144 14.95 9.75 4.73
N TYR A 145 15.50 10.55 5.65
CA TYR A 145 14.98 10.65 7.02
C TYR A 145 13.58 11.26 7.05
N ALA A 146 13.30 12.27 6.22
CA ALA A 146 11.95 12.84 6.11
C ALA A 146 10.95 11.80 5.56
N SER A 147 11.35 11.03 4.54
CA SER A 147 10.53 9.93 3.99
C SER A 147 10.29 8.81 5.01
N PHE A 148 11.27 8.52 5.89
CA PHE A 148 11.09 7.58 7.00
C PHE A 148 10.02 8.06 7.99
N VAL A 149 10.12 9.31 8.45
CA VAL A 149 9.14 9.89 9.38
C VAL A 149 7.75 9.86 8.76
N PHE A 150 7.63 10.21 7.47
CA PHE A 150 6.36 10.13 6.76
C PHE A 150 5.77 8.71 6.75
N ASN A 151 6.60 7.68 6.52
CA ASN A 151 6.16 6.29 6.59
C ASN A 151 5.70 5.89 8.00
N MET A 152 6.36 6.38 9.06
CA MET A 152 5.96 6.07 10.44
C MET A 152 4.65 6.76 10.82
N VAL A 153 4.45 8.00 10.39
CA VAL A 153 3.18 8.70 10.54
C VAL A 153 2.08 7.96 9.80
N ALA A 154 2.33 7.52 8.56
CA ALA A 154 1.39 6.71 7.80
C ALA A 154 1.05 5.38 8.51
N ALA A 155 2.06 4.68 9.06
CA ALA A 155 1.86 3.46 9.84
C ALA A 155 0.93 3.69 11.05
N ILE A 156 1.13 4.78 11.79
CA ILE A 156 0.28 5.16 12.92
C ILE A 156 -1.14 5.50 12.42
N CYS A 157 -1.24 6.24 11.31
CA CYS A 157 -2.54 6.57 10.73
C CYS A 157 -3.33 5.32 10.32
N TYR A 158 -2.66 4.32 9.71
CA TYR A 158 -3.28 3.04 9.38
C TYR A 158 -3.72 2.29 10.64
N ALA A 159 -2.90 2.30 11.69
CA ALA A 159 -3.23 1.60 12.93
C ALA A 159 -4.43 2.22 13.68
N VAL A 160 -4.62 3.54 13.60
CA VAL A 160 -5.62 4.27 14.40
C VAL A 160 -6.91 4.56 13.63
N PHE A 161 -6.81 5.00 12.36
CA PHE A 161 -7.97 5.52 11.63
C PHE A 161 -8.60 4.52 10.67
N TYR A 162 -7.88 3.47 10.27
CA TYR A 162 -8.37 2.56 9.24
C TYR A 162 -9.06 1.35 9.89
N PRO A 163 -10.38 1.16 9.70
CA PRO A 163 -11.05 -0.06 10.15
C PRO A 163 -10.59 -1.28 9.37
N GLU A 164 -10.53 -2.43 10.05
CA GLU A 164 -10.23 -3.72 9.42
C GLU A 164 -11.41 -4.20 8.58
N THR A 165 -11.16 -4.42 7.30
CA THR A 165 -12.15 -4.85 6.29
C THR A 165 -12.19 -6.37 6.11
N LYS A 166 -11.24 -7.12 6.69
CA LYS A 166 -11.21 -8.58 6.57
C LYS A 166 -12.49 -9.24 7.11
N GLY A 167 -13.14 -10.02 6.24
CA GLY A 167 -14.27 -10.87 6.62
C GLY A 167 -15.58 -10.11 6.85
N LYS A 168 -15.67 -8.85 6.41
CA LYS A 168 -16.90 -8.05 6.46
C LYS A 168 -17.55 -8.00 5.08
N THR A 169 -18.87 -8.15 5.04
CA THR A 169 -19.64 -7.88 3.81
C THR A 169 -19.75 -6.36 3.59
N LEU A 170 -20.05 -5.94 2.37
CA LEU A 170 -20.22 -4.52 2.05
C LEU A 170 -21.32 -3.87 2.92
N GLU A 171 -22.41 -4.59 3.17
CA GLU A 171 -23.51 -4.15 4.04
C GLU A 171 -23.08 -3.96 5.51
N GLN A 172 -22.13 -4.78 5.99
CA GLN A 172 -21.54 -4.64 7.31
C GLN A 172 -20.55 -3.46 7.40
N MET A 173 -20.01 -2.99 6.27
CA MET A 173 -19.21 -1.78 6.20
C MET A 173 -20.09 -0.53 6.21
N ASP A 174 -21.23 -0.55 5.50
CA ASP A 174 -22.20 0.55 5.51
C ASP A 174 -22.74 0.83 6.92
N THR A 175 -23.04 -0.24 7.68
CA THR A 175 -23.43 -0.13 9.10
C THR A 175 -22.30 0.39 10.00
N LEU A 176 -21.02 0.11 9.68
CA LEU A 176 -19.87 0.62 10.44
C LEU A 176 -19.66 2.13 10.25
N PHE A 177 -19.95 2.64 9.05
CA PHE A 177 -19.86 4.07 8.73
C PHE A 177 -21.15 4.85 9.06
N GLY A 178 -22.16 4.18 9.60
CA GLY A 178 -23.41 4.80 10.03
C GLY A 178 -24.36 5.14 8.88
N ASP A 179 -24.17 4.54 7.70
CA ASP A 179 -25.11 4.70 6.60
C ASP A 179 -26.39 3.95 6.97
N GLN A 180 -27.51 4.67 7.02
CA GLN A 180 -28.82 4.04 7.14
C GLN A 180 -28.99 3.17 5.91
N VAL A 181 -29.10 1.86 6.09
CA VAL A 181 -29.45 0.86 5.07
C VAL A 181 -30.42 1.51 4.09
N VAL A 182 -29.93 2.01 2.96
CA VAL A 182 -30.81 2.52 1.92
C VAL A 182 -31.54 1.29 1.46
N PRO A 183 -32.86 1.19 1.71
CA PRO A 183 -33.53 -0.08 1.62
C PRO A 183 -33.85 -0.35 0.16
N HIS A 184 -32.84 -0.70 -0.63
CA HIS A 184 -33.06 -1.23 -1.97
C HIS A 184 -33.73 -2.61 -1.90
N ALA A 185 -33.62 -3.30 -0.75
CA ALA A 185 -34.39 -4.48 -0.40
C ALA A 185 -35.89 -4.21 -0.10
N LEU A 186 -36.32 -2.96 0.14
CA LEU A 186 -37.75 -2.63 0.25
C LEU A 186 -38.38 -2.22 -1.09
N GLN A 187 -37.60 -2.11 -2.17
CA GLN A 187 -38.14 -1.86 -3.51
C GLN A 187 -38.48 -3.15 -4.28
N ASP A 188 -38.01 -4.32 -3.82
CA ASP A 188 -38.43 -5.62 -4.35
C ASP A 188 -38.95 -6.54 -3.23
N PRO A 189 -40.25 -6.46 -2.90
CA PRO A 189 -40.87 -7.34 -1.90
C PRO A 189 -40.80 -8.83 -2.26
N VAL A 190 -40.48 -9.20 -3.51
CA VAL A 190 -40.33 -10.60 -3.95
C VAL A 190 -38.95 -11.14 -3.60
N GLY A 191 -37.90 -10.32 -3.74
CA GLY A 191 -36.52 -10.69 -3.35
C GLY A 191 -36.36 -10.88 -1.84
N ALA A 192 -37.01 -10.01 -1.05
CA ALA A 192 -37.01 -10.12 0.42
C ALA A 192 -37.71 -11.38 0.93
N ALA A 193 -38.83 -11.77 0.30
CA ALA A 193 -39.56 -12.99 0.65
C ALA A 193 -38.76 -14.27 0.31
N ALA A 194 -38.04 -14.27 -0.81
CA ALA A 194 -37.21 -15.40 -1.22
C ALA A 194 -35.99 -15.61 -0.30
N ALA A 195 -35.37 -14.53 0.20
CA ALA A 195 -34.27 -14.60 1.15
C ALA A 195 -34.73 -15.11 2.54
N MET A 196 -35.94 -14.77 2.96
CA MET A 196 -36.53 -15.24 4.22
C MET A 196 -36.98 -16.70 4.14
N ASP A 197 -37.58 -17.15 3.03
CA ASP A 197 -37.99 -18.57 2.83
C ASP A 197 -36.78 -19.52 2.71
N GLY A 198 -35.65 -19.02 2.19
CA GLY A 198 -34.38 -19.77 2.16
C GLY A 198 -33.75 -19.97 3.55
N PHE A 199 -33.95 -19.04 4.47
CA PHE A 199 -33.41 -19.10 5.83
C PHE A 199 -34.23 -20.03 6.74
N GLU A 200 -35.52 -20.19 6.47
CA GLU A 200 -36.42 -21.01 7.30
C GLU A 200 -36.30 -22.51 7.00
N LYS A 201 -35.83 -22.90 5.79
CA LYS A 201 -35.83 -24.31 5.37
C LYS A 201 -34.60 -25.11 5.82
N HIS A 202 -33.42 -24.52 6.02
CA HIS A 202 -32.21 -25.27 6.45
C HIS A 202 -31.33 -24.48 7.44
N PRO A 203 -31.58 -24.61 8.76
CA PRO A 203 -30.73 -23.98 9.79
C PRO A 203 -29.37 -24.69 10.00
N ASP A 204 -29.22 -25.96 9.60
CA ASP A 204 -28.16 -26.85 10.13
C ASP A 204 -27.18 -27.44 9.09
N SER A 205 -27.16 -27.04 7.82
CA SER A 205 -26.32 -27.73 6.80
C SER A 205 -24.95 -27.11 6.50
N GLN A 206 -24.48 -26.10 7.22
CA GLN A 206 -23.19 -25.44 6.92
C GLN A 206 -22.01 -25.81 7.83
N ILE A 207 -22.14 -26.78 8.74
CA ILE A 207 -21.00 -27.21 9.59
C ILE A 207 -20.24 -28.42 9.02
N GLU A 208 -20.75 -29.15 8.02
CA GLU A 208 -20.13 -30.44 7.66
C GLU A 208 -19.28 -30.50 6.38
N ASN A 209 -19.21 -29.47 5.53
CA ASN A 209 -18.27 -29.51 4.40
C ASN A 209 -17.81 -28.11 3.96
N LEU A 210 -16.70 -27.66 4.55
CA LEU A 210 -15.48 -27.15 3.89
C LEU A 210 -14.54 -26.50 4.91
#